data_AF-A0A1B2HHP3-F1
#
_entry.id   AF-A0A1B2HHP3-F1
#
_cell.length_a   1.000
_cell.length_b   1.000
_cell.length_c   1.000
_cell.angle_alpha   90.00
_cell.angle_beta   90.00
_cell.angle_gamma   90.00
#
_symmetry.space_group_name_H-M   'P 1'
#
loop_
_entity.id
_entity.type
_entity.pdbx_description
1 polymer ?
#
loop_
_entity_poly.entity_id
_entity_poly.type
_entity_poly.pdbx_seq_one_letter_code
_entity_poly.pdbx_strand_id
1 'polypeptide(L)'
;MGAWRPADDAELATGWRLWLELVDRVYPDPSWDGTPADAIRQVRALLSACDSIRADYLAESSAPSVALLQLLESMRFVASFPVDLWHDDFHPLDVERAELLHGDLASFADHVAGVRAALARGGGWVELDRRPWGLPVD
;
A
#
# COMPACT_ATOMS: atom_id res chain seq x y z
N MET A 1 12.94 5.72 -6.57
CA MET A 1 11.82 6.68 -6.41
C MET A 1 12.39 8.02 -5.97
N GLY A 2 12.02 9.11 -6.63
CA GLY A 2 12.39 10.46 -6.16
C GLY A 2 11.76 10.76 -4.80
N ALA A 3 12.33 11.69 -4.04
CA ALA A 3 11.75 12.09 -2.77
C ALA A 3 10.49 12.93 -3.03
N TRP A 4 9.30 12.35 -2.81
CA TRP A 4 8.06 13.12 -2.75
C TRP A 4 8.17 14.20 -1.66
N ARG A 5 7.72 15.41 -1.98
CA ARG A 5 7.58 16.53 -1.07
C ARG A 5 6.31 17.29 -1.48
N PRO A 6 5.36 17.53 -0.57
CA PRO A 6 4.12 18.21 -0.91
C PRO A 6 4.39 19.65 -1.33
N ALA A 7 3.78 20.09 -2.44
CA ALA A 7 3.87 21.46 -2.91
C ALA A 7 2.86 22.39 -2.21
N ASP A 8 1.75 21.83 -1.73
CA ASP A 8 0.68 22.54 -1.05
C ASP A 8 -0.01 21.67 0.02
N ASP A 9 -0.95 22.27 0.75
CA ASP A 9 -1.70 21.59 1.82
C ASP A 9 -2.61 20.48 1.29
N ALA A 10 -3.12 20.60 0.06
CA ALA A 10 -3.98 19.58 -0.56
C ALA A 10 -3.17 18.32 -0.90
N GLU A 11 -1.96 18.47 -1.44
CA GLU A 11 -1.03 17.39 -1.67
C GLU A 11 -0.54 16.76 -0.36
N LEU A 12 -0.27 17.57 0.67
CA LEU A 12 0.06 17.07 2.01
C LEU A 12 -1.07 16.23 2.59
N ALA A 13 -2.31 16.72 2.53
CA ALA A 13 -3.50 16.01 3.02
C ALA A 13 -3.74 14.71 2.25
N THR A 14 -3.54 14.72 0.93
CA THR A 14 -3.67 13.52 0.09
C THR A 14 -2.58 12.49 0.41
N GLY A 15 -1.33 12.94 0.56
CA GLY A 15 -0.22 12.08 1.00
C GLY A 15 -0.46 11.48 2.39
N TRP A 16 -1.11 12.23 3.28
CA TRP A 16 -1.47 11.76 4.63
C TRP A 16 -2.55 10.67 4.56
N ARG A 17 -3.61 10.89 3.78
CA ARG A 17 -4.67 9.89 3.53
C ARG A 17 -4.06 8.60 2.99
N LEU A 18 -3.16 8.68 2.01
CA LEU A 18 -2.46 7.52 1.48
C LEU A 18 -1.60 6.85 2.56
N TRP A 19 -0.82 7.61 3.33
CA TRP A 19 0.02 7.05 4.39
C TRP A 19 -0.81 6.27 5.44
N LEU A 20 -1.98 6.79 5.83
CA LEU A 20 -2.91 6.10 6.72
C LEU A 20 -3.46 4.80 6.11
N GLU A 21 -3.87 4.83 4.83
CA GLU A 21 -4.35 3.61 4.15
C GLU A 21 -3.30 2.49 4.08
N LEU A 22 -2.02 2.84 4.11
CA LEU A 22 -0.90 1.89 4.10
C LEU A 22 -0.51 1.40 5.50
N VAL A 23 -0.77 2.16 6.56
CA VAL A 23 -0.34 1.80 7.93
C VAL A 23 -1.18 0.65 8.52
N ASP A 24 -2.45 0.56 8.14
CA ASP A 24 -3.42 -0.39 8.72
C ASP A 24 -3.44 -1.75 8.02
N ARG A 25 -2.52 -2.02 7.09
CA ARG A 25 -2.56 -3.23 6.25
C ARG A 25 -1.67 -4.33 6.81
N VAL A 26 -2.26 -5.52 6.94
CA VAL A 26 -1.57 -6.74 7.37
C VAL A 26 -1.80 -7.82 6.33
N TYR A 27 -0.73 -8.24 5.65
CA TYR A 27 -0.80 -9.30 4.65
C TYR A 27 -0.60 -10.67 5.33
N PRO A 28 -1.25 -11.73 4.81
CA PRO A 28 -1.05 -13.09 5.32
C PRO A 28 0.42 -13.50 5.39
N ASP A 29 0.85 -13.97 6.55
CA ASP A 29 2.17 -14.58 6.74
C ASP A 29 2.16 -16.07 6.32
N PRO A 30 3.32 -16.75 6.22
CA PRO A 30 3.39 -18.14 5.78
C PRO A 30 2.66 -19.18 6.63
N SER A 31 2.17 -18.82 7.82
CA SER A 31 1.37 -19.71 8.68
C SER A 31 -0.13 -19.67 8.37
N TRP A 32 -0.57 -18.76 7.49
CA TRP A 32 -1.96 -18.60 7.10
C TRP A 32 -2.41 -19.70 6.11
N ASP A 33 -3.63 -20.21 6.27
CA ASP A 33 -4.14 -21.45 5.64
C ASP A 33 -5.43 -21.28 4.80
N GLY A 34 -5.76 -20.05 4.38
CA GLY A 34 -6.96 -19.74 3.60
C GLY A 34 -6.79 -19.88 2.07
N THR A 35 -7.71 -19.27 1.31
CA THR A 35 -7.69 -19.31 -0.18
C THR A 35 -6.97 -18.11 -0.79
N PRO A 36 -6.23 -18.26 -1.91
CA PRO A 36 -5.51 -17.13 -2.52
C PRO A 36 -6.38 -15.88 -2.76
N ALA A 37 -7.64 -16.08 -3.17
CA ALA A 37 -8.62 -15.00 -3.30
C ALA A 37 -8.85 -14.23 -1.99
N ASP A 38 -8.92 -14.93 -0.85
CA ASP A 38 -9.03 -14.31 0.48
C ASP A 38 -7.77 -13.52 0.86
N ALA A 39 -6.58 -14.03 0.51
CA ALA A 39 -5.32 -13.33 0.75
C ALA A 39 -5.21 -12.04 -0.06
N ILE A 40 -5.56 -12.08 -1.35
CA ILE A 40 -5.52 -10.93 -2.25
C ILE A 40 -6.64 -9.91 -1.98
N ARG A 41 -7.69 -10.27 -1.24
CA ARG A 41 -8.78 -9.35 -0.91
C ARG A 41 -8.30 -8.04 -0.28
N GLN A 42 -7.30 -8.09 0.61
CA GLN A 42 -6.75 -6.88 1.23
C GLN A 42 -5.93 -6.04 0.24
N VAL A 43 -5.19 -6.68 -0.67
CA VAL A 43 -4.47 -6.01 -1.76
C VAL A 43 -5.47 -5.24 -2.63
N ARG A 44 -6.56 -5.90 -3.06
CA ARG A 44 -7.61 -5.28 -3.88
C ARG A 44 -8.31 -4.12 -3.17
N ALA A 45 -8.59 -4.27 -1.87
CA ALA A 45 -9.18 -3.20 -1.07
C ALA A 45 -8.26 -1.97 -1.01
N LEU A 46 -6.95 -2.18 -0.83
CA LEU A 46 -5.97 -1.09 -0.87
C LEU A 46 -5.90 -0.43 -2.26
N LEU A 47 -5.89 -1.21 -3.34
CA LEU A 47 -5.90 -0.64 -4.70
C LEU A 47 -7.13 0.22 -4.95
N SER A 48 -8.32 -0.24 -4.50
CA SER A 48 -9.54 0.55 -4.57
C SER A 48 -9.44 1.86 -3.78
N ALA A 49 -8.83 1.84 -2.59
CA ALA A 49 -8.61 3.04 -1.80
C ALA A 49 -7.63 4.01 -2.49
N CYS A 50 -6.54 3.49 -3.08
CA CYS A 50 -5.61 4.28 -3.90
C CYS A 50 -6.32 4.94 -5.08
N ASP A 51 -7.19 4.23 -5.79
CA ASP A 51 -7.96 4.78 -6.91
C ASP A 51 -8.92 5.88 -6.46
N SER A 52 -9.60 5.71 -5.33
CA SER A 52 -10.45 6.75 -4.75
C SER A 52 -9.64 7.98 -4.34
N ILE A 53 -8.51 7.81 -3.66
CA ILE A 53 -7.62 8.92 -3.27
C ILE A 53 -7.11 9.66 -4.52
N ARG A 54 -6.73 8.92 -5.56
CA ARG A 54 -6.28 9.50 -6.83
C ARG A 54 -7.37 10.33 -7.49
N ALA A 55 -8.60 9.80 -7.54
CA ALA A 55 -9.74 10.49 -8.14
C ALA A 55 -10.07 11.79 -7.39
N ASP A 56 -10.12 11.74 -6.05
CA ASP A 56 -10.37 12.90 -5.20
C ASP A 56 -9.29 13.97 -5.41
N TYR A 57 -8.02 13.57 -5.39
CA TYR A 57 -6.90 14.50 -5.57
C TYR A 57 -6.92 15.21 -6.93
N LEU A 58 -7.24 14.47 -8.00
CA LEU A 58 -7.36 15.04 -9.34
C LEU A 58 -8.56 15.99 -9.48
N ALA A 59 -9.63 15.78 -8.69
CA ALA A 59 -10.80 16.65 -8.69
C ALA A 59 -10.55 17.95 -7.91
N GLU A 60 -9.78 17.89 -6.83
CA GLU A 60 -9.51 19.02 -5.94
C GLU A 60 -8.32 19.89 -6.39
N SER A 61 -7.32 19.29 -7.07
CA SER A 61 -6.10 19.99 -7.46
C SER A 61 -6.19 20.61 -8.86
N SER A 62 -5.84 21.88 -8.98
CA SER A 62 -5.66 22.56 -10.27
C SER A 62 -4.31 22.28 -10.93
N ALA A 63 -3.35 21.71 -10.18
CA ALA A 63 -2.00 21.41 -10.63
C ALA A 63 -1.46 20.15 -9.93
N PRO A 64 -1.99 18.95 -10.27
CA PRO A 64 -1.66 17.72 -9.54
C PRO A 64 -0.19 17.33 -9.70
N SER A 65 0.40 16.92 -8.58
CA SER A 65 1.80 16.52 -8.49
C SER A 65 2.04 15.17 -9.16
N VAL A 66 2.99 15.17 -10.10
CA VAL A 66 3.45 13.94 -10.77
C VAL A 66 4.03 12.95 -9.77
N ALA A 67 4.75 13.43 -8.75
CA ALA A 67 5.40 12.55 -7.77
C ALA A 67 4.38 11.76 -6.96
N LEU A 68 3.31 12.40 -6.49
CA LEU A 68 2.25 11.73 -5.73
C LEU A 68 1.47 10.74 -6.60
N LEU A 69 1.14 11.15 -7.84
CA LEU A 69 0.47 10.27 -8.80
C LEU A 69 1.30 9.03 -9.14
N GLN A 70 2.62 9.17 -9.25
CA GLN A 70 3.53 8.04 -9.46
C GLN A 70 3.57 7.09 -8.27
N LEU A 71 3.49 7.59 -7.03
CA LEU A 71 3.39 6.71 -5.85
C LEU A 71 2.10 5.89 -5.90
N LEU A 72 0.96 6.53 -6.18
CA LEU A 72 -0.33 5.85 -6.32
C LEU A 72 -0.32 4.81 -7.44
N GLU A 73 0.19 5.16 -8.62
CA GLU A 73 0.25 4.24 -9.77
C GLU A 73 1.21 3.07 -9.51
N SER A 74 2.30 3.29 -8.78
CA SER A 74 3.24 2.22 -8.44
C SER A 74 2.58 1.09 -7.65
N MET A 75 1.60 1.39 -6.81
CA MET A 75 0.85 0.38 -6.04
C MET A 75 0.11 -0.57 -6.98
N ARG A 76 -0.57 -0.01 -7.97
CA ARG A 76 -1.30 -0.77 -9.00
C ARG A 76 -0.34 -1.59 -9.86
N PHE A 77 0.78 -0.98 -10.25
CA PHE A 77 1.78 -1.67 -11.05
C PHE A 77 2.32 -2.91 -10.35
N VAL A 78 2.78 -2.78 -9.10
CA VAL A 78 3.35 -3.92 -8.35
C VAL A 78 2.29 -4.98 -8.01
N ALA A 79 1.05 -4.58 -7.74
CA ALA A 79 -0.02 -5.52 -7.43
C ALA A 79 -0.64 -6.20 -8.65
N SER A 80 -0.40 -5.71 -9.88
CA SER A 80 -1.10 -6.17 -11.08
C SER A 80 -0.99 -7.69 -11.28
N PHE A 81 0.25 -8.22 -11.28
CA PHE A 81 0.48 -9.64 -11.49
C PHE A 81 -0.10 -10.52 -10.36
N PRO A 82 0.17 -10.27 -9.07
CA PRO A 82 -0.44 -11.06 -8.00
C PRO A 82 -1.98 -11.02 -8.00
N VAL A 83 -2.57 -9.86 -8.30
CA VAL A 83 -4.04 -9.75 -8.39
C VAL A 83 -4.56 -10.58 -9.55
N ASP A 84 -4.01 -10.43 -10.75
CA ASP A 84 -4.45 -11.16 -11.93
C ASP A 84 -4.35 -12.67 -11.73
N LEU A 85 -3.28 -13.14 -11.06
CA LEU A 85 -3.03 -14.56 -10.81
C LEU A 85 -3.99 -15.18 -9.78
N TRP A 86 -4.27 -14.48 -8.68
CA TRP A 86 -4.85 -15.10 -7.49
C TRP A 86 -6.29 -14.67 -7.16
N HIS A 87 -6.81 -13.58 -7.74
CA HIS A 87 -8.06 -12.95 -7.26
C HIS A 87 -9.32 -13.83 -7.32
N ASP A 88 -9.37 -14.78 -8.25
CA ASP A 88 -10.50 -15.70 -8.46
C ASP A 88 -10.13 -17.16 -8.12
N ASP A 89 -9.00 -17.35 -7.44
CA ASP A 89 -8.54 -18.67 -7.04
C ASP A 89 -9.03 -19.03 -5.63
N PHE A 90 -10.06 -19.86 -5.59
CA PHE A 90 -10.72 -20.36 -4.38
C PHE A 90 -10.27 -21.77 -3.99
N HIS A 91 -9.25 -22.32 -4.66
CA HIS A 91 -8.77 -23.66 -4.35
C HIS A 91 -7.76 -23.59 -3.19
N PRO A 92 -7.74 -24.62 -2.31
CA PRO A 92 -6.68 -24.74 -1.31
C PRO A 92 -5.30 -24.69 -1.97
N LEU A 93 -4.35 -24.10 -1.25
CA LEU A 93 -2.96 -24.02 -1.67
C LEU A 93 -2.27 -25.38 -1.47
N ASP A 94 -1.56 -25.83 -2.49
CA ASP A 94 -0.46 -26.78 -2.30
C ASP A 94 0.81 -26.03 -1.89
N VAL A 95 1.86 -26.77 -1.55
CA VAL A 95 3.11 -26.18 -1.03
C VAL A 95 3.74 -25.21 -2.03
N GLU A 96 3.79 -25.56 -3.31
CA GLU A 96 4.41 -24.72 -4.35
C GLU A 96 3.63 -23.42 -4.57
N ARG A 97 2.29 -23.51 -4.61
CA ARG A 97 1.43 -22.33 -4.75
C ARG A 97 1.46 -21.45 -3.51
N ALA A 98 1.57 -22.03 -2.31
CA ALA A 98 1.71 -21.28 -1.07
C ALA A 98 3.02 -20.46 -1.11
N GLU A 99 4.14 -21.09 -1.45
CA GLU A 99 5.43 -20.40 -1.58
C GLU A 99 5.36 -19.23 -2.57
N LEU A 100 4.72 -19.44 -3.73
CA LEU A 100 4.56 -18.38 -4.74
C LEU A 100 3.69 -17.22 -4.24
N LEU A 101 2.50 -17.52 -3.67
CA LEU A 101 1.60 -16.51 -3.12
C LEU A 101 2.29 -15.68 -2.04
N HIS A 102 3.00 -16.33 -1.11
CA HIS A 102 3.69 -15.62 -0.04
C HIS A 102 4.86 -14.79 -0.57
N GLY A 103 5.57 -15.25 -1.61
CA GLY A 103 6.59 -14.45 -2.29
C GLY A 103 6.01 -13.18 -2.94
N ASP A 104 4.86 -13.31 -3.60
CA ASP A 104 4.14 -12.18 -4.20
C ASP A 104 3.67 -11.17 -3.14
N LEU A 105 3.06 -11.67 -2.06
CA LEU A 105 2.58 -10.84 -0.95
C LEU A 105 3.73 -10.15 -0.21
N ALA A 106 4.84 -10.84 0.01
CA ALA A 106 6.03 -10.26 0.65
C ALA A 106 6.62 -9.14 -0.22
N SER A 107 6.76 -9.37 -1.53
CA SER A 107 7.23 -8.36 -2.48
C SER A 107 6.31 -7.13 -2.51
N PHE A 108 4.99 -7.34 -2.46
CA PHE A 108 4.03 -6.26 -2.38
C PHE A 108 4.11 -5.51 -1.04
N ALA A 109 4.23 -6.21 0.08
CA ALA A 109 4.38 -5.63 1.41
C ALA A 109 5.65 -4.78 1.53
N ASP A 110 6.76 -5.23 0.95
CA ASP A 110 8.01 -4.47 0.90
C ASP A 110 7.84 -3.17 0.11
N HIS A 111 7.12 -3.21 -1.02
CA HIS A 111 6.81 -2.01 -1.80
C HIS A 111 5.91 -1.05 -1.03
N VAL A 112 4.85 -1.55 -0.37
CA VAL A 112 3.96 -0.79 0.53
C VAL A 112 4.79 -0.07 1.60
N ALA A 113 5.70 -0.78 2.27
CA ALA A 113 6.59 -0.21 3.28
C ALA A 113 7.50 0.87 2.70
N GLY A 114 8.05 0.66 1.49
CA GLY A 114 8.86 1.63 0.78
C GLY A 114 8.11 2.93 0.45
N VAL A 115 6.88 2.82 -0.05
CA VAL A 115 6.00 3.98 -0.33
C VAL A 115 5.63 4.69 0.97
N ARG A 116 5.24 3.95 2.01
CA ARG A 116 4.92 4.51 3.34
C ARG A 116 6.10 5.30 3.91
N ALA A 117 7.31 4.76 3.84
CA ALA A 117 8.52 5.44 4.31
C ALA A 117 8.84 6.69 3.46
N ALA A 118 8.57 6.67 2.15
CA ALA A 118 8.73 7.84 1.29
C ALA A 118 7.74 8.95 1.65
N LEU A 119 6.47 8.61 1.90
CA LEU A 119 5.44 9.54 2.36
C LEU A 119 5.79 10.11 3.73
N ALA A 120 6.18 9.27 4.70
CA ALA A 120 6.58 9.72 6.03
C ALA A 120 7.74 10.73 5.97
N ARG A 121 8.75 10.50 5.12
CA ARG A 121 9.85 11.45 4.91
C ARG A 121 9.38 12.75 4.25
N GLY A 122 8.54 12.67 3.22
CA GLY A 122 8.07 13.83 2.48
C GLY A 122 7.12 14.72 3.28
N GLY A 123 6.23 14.12 4.08
CA GLY A 123 5.24 14.81 4.91
C GLY A 123 5.75 15.20 6.29
N GLY A 124 6.96 14.79 6.68
CA GLY A 124 7.52 15.09 8.00
C GLY A 124 6.98 14.20 9.13
N TRP A 125 6.45 13.02 8.81
CA TRP A 125 5.82 12.08 9.75
C TRP A 125 6.71 10.92 10.16
N VAL A 126 8.02 10.99 9.90
CA VAL A 126 8.97 9.90 10.20
C VAL A 126 8.91 9.46 11.66
N GLU A 127 8.75 10.38 12.60
CA GLU A 127 8.64 10.05 14.03
C GLU A 127 7.32 9.33 14.38
N LEU A 128 6.26 9.53 13.59
CA LEU A 128 5.01 8.77 13.74
C LEU A 128 5.17 7.34 13.18
N ASP A 129 5.90 7.19 12.08
CA ASP A 129 6.19 5.90 11.45
C ASP A 129 7.06 4.99 12.33
N ARG A 130 7.93 5.58 13.17
CA ARG A 130 8.77 4.82 14.12
C ARG A 130 8.06 4.42 15.41
N ARG A 131 6.90 4.99 15.71
CA ARG A 131 6.17 4.67 16.95
C ARG A 131 5.16 3.56 16.65
N PRO A 132 5.35 2.33 17.15
CA PRO A 132 4.22 1.43 17.30
C PRO A 132 3.32 2.07 18.35
N TRP A 133 2.04 2.23 18.05
CA TRP A 133 1.09 2.99 18.84
C TRP A 133 1.10 2.60 20.34
N GLY A 134 1.72 3.45 21.18
CA GLY A 134 1.34 3.70 22.57
C GLY A 134 1.58 2.63 23.63
N LEU A 135 2.85 2.43 24.03
CA LEU A 135 3.15 2.18 25.46
C LEU A 135 4.23 3.16 25.94
N PRO A 136 4.09 3.72 27.15
CA PRO A 136 5.19 4.47 27.77
C PRO A 136 6.32 3.50 28.10
N VAL A 137 7.55 3.91 27.81
CA VAL A 137 8.75 3.26 28.36
C VAL A 137 9.13 4.09 29.58
N ASP A 138 8.88 3.53 30.77
CA ASP A 138 9.57 3.94 31.99
C ASP A 138 11.04 3.49 31.93
#